data_AF-A0A9W6YCE0-F1
#
_entry.id   AF-A0A9W6YCE0-F1
#
_cell.length_a   1.000
_cell.length_b   1.000
_cell.length_c   1.000
_cell.angle_alpha   90.00
_cell.angle_beta   90.00
_cell.angle_gamma   90.00
#
_symmetry.space_group_name_H-M   'P 1'
#
loop_
_entity.id
_entity.type
_entity.pdbx_description
1 polymer ?
#
loop_
_entity_poly.entity_id
_entity_poly.type
_entity_poly.pdbx_seq_one_letter_code
_entity_poly.pdbx_strand_id
1 'polypeptide(L)'
;MIFGLKHVPHELVFLANHDEATPIGLVGSKQAPILQLAGGRAFPESMDIVQYVDEHYGGPAVLAPAAHRPELQQWVKDTADVFRLLYHPRFHAAPFAEFAMRESREYYRVKKEKAIGPFDEALAKTPELVAQANAFLQQLAPLLHSSRSVNEQLSYDDIDLFGRLRGLTLVRDLEWPPKLREYIDYMAEETDVPLLDNMAVY
;
A
#
# COMPACT_ATOMS: atom_id res chain seq x y z
N MET A 1 -7.57 -5.45 -2.40
CA MET A 1 -7.77 -6.08 -1.09
C MET A 1 -9.19 -6.55 -0.87
N ILE A 2 -10.17 -5.65 -0.75
CA ILE A 2 -11.57 -6.05 -0.49
C ILE A 2 -12.15 -7.03 -1.51
N PHE A 3 -11.77 -6.88 -2.79
CA PHE A 3 -12.16 -7.81 -3.84
C PHE A 3 -11.67 -9.23 -3.59
N GLY A 4 -10.42 -9.41 -3.13
CA GLY A 4 -9.88 -10.73 -2.77
C GLY A 4 -10.56 -11.32 -1.55
N LEU A 5 -10.69 -10.53 -0.47
CA LEU A 5 -11.34 -10.96 0.79
C LEU A 5 -12.77 -11.46 0.58
N LYS A 6 -13.49 -10.86 -0.36
CA LYS A 6 -14.89 -11.21 -0.67
C LYS A 6 -15.04 -12.08 -1.92
N HIS A 7 -13.92 -12.50 -2.52
CA HIS A 7 -13.87 -13.24 -3.79
C HIS A 7 -14.73 -12.62 -4.90
N VAL A 8 -14.74 -11.29 -4.98
CA VAL A 8 -15.49 -10.52 -5.98
C VAL A 8 -14.65 -10.43 -7.25
N PRO A 9 -15.13 -10.96 -8.39
CA PRO A 9 -14.44 -10.83 -9.67
C PRO A 9 -14.31 -9.36 -10.06
N HIS A 10 -13.15 -8.99 -10.57
CA HIS A 10 -12.87 -7.63 -11.05
C HIS A 10 -11.81 -7.67 -12.15
N GLU A 11 -11.78 -6.61 -12.95
CA GLU A 11 -10.72 -6.37 -13.93
C GLU A 11 -9.75 -5.33 -13.35
N LEU A 12 -8.47 -5.71 -13.20
CA LEU A 12 -7.43 -4.80 -12.76
C LEU A 12 -6.76 -4.14 -13.97
N VAL A 13 -6.95 -2.83 -14.08
CA VAL A 13 -6.34 -2.02 -15.15
C VAL A 13 -5.20 -1.18 -14.57
N PHE A 14 -3.99 -1.37 -15.08
CA PHE A 14 -2.85 -0.51 -14.77
C PHE A 14 -2.78 0.65 -15.74
N LEU A 15 -2.81 1.87 -15.22
CA LEU A 15 -2.59 3.09 -16.00
C LEU A 15 -1.11 3.46 -15.98
N ALA A 16 -0.60 3.96 -17.10
CA ALA A 16 0.75 4.52 -17.15
C ALA A 16 0.85 5.69 -16.16
N ASN A 17 1.93 5.78 -15.38
CA ASN A 17 2.00 6.78 -14.30
C ASN A 17 1.91 8.23 -14.79
N HIS A 18 2.34 8.51 -16.03
CA HIS A 18 2.25 9.83 -16.65
C HIS A 18 0.87 10.11 -17.29
N ASP A 19 -0.02 9.12 -17.39
CA ASP A 19 -1.37 9.33 -17.94
C ASP A 19 -2.21 10.16 -16.97
N GLU A 20 -2.45 11.42 -17.35
CA GLU A 20 -3.37 12.30 -16.65
C GLU A 20 -4.77 12.28 -17.27
N ALA A 21 -4.85 12.06 -18.58
CA ALA A 21 -6.08 12.21 -19.35
C ALA A 21 -7.14 11.21 -18.92
N THR A 22 -6.77 9.94 -18.76
CA THR A 22 -7.70 8.87 -18.37
C THR A 22 -8.33 9.11 -16.99
N PRO A 23 -7.57 9.27 -15.89
CA PRO A 23 -8.17 9.48 -14.57
C PRO A 23 -8.93 10.82 -14.49
N ILE A 24 -8.45 11.90 -15.13
CA ILE A 24 -9.17 13.17 -15.19
C ILE A 24 -10.50 13.02 -15.93
N GLY A 25 -10.54 12.26 -17.03
CA GLY A 25 -11.77 11.99 -17.77
C GLY A 25 -12.80 11.17 -16.98
N LEU A 26 -12.34 10.28 -16.08
CA LEU A 26 -13.21 9.42 -15.28
C LEU A 26 -13.76 10.12 -14.02
N VAL A 27 -12.90 10.84 -13.29
CA VAL A 27 -13.23 11.36 -11.95
C VAL A 27 -12.85 12.83 -11.75
N GLY A 28 -12.43 13.53 -12.80
CA GLY A 28 -12.13 14.96 -12.76
C GLY A 28 -10.74 15.33 -12.21
N SER A 29 -9.92 14.36 -11.81
CA SER A 29 -8.58 14.60 -11.28
C SER A 29 -7.63 13.42 -11.51
N LYS A 30 -6.32 13.68 -11.49
CA LYS A 30 -5.29 12.65 -11.65
C LYS A 30 -5.06 11.90 -10.32
N GLN A 31 -5.82 10.84 -10.11
CA GLN A 31 -5.74 10.00 -8.92
C GLN A 31 -6.02 8.53 -9.20
N ALA A 32 -5.58 7.68 -8.29
CA ALA A 32 -5.86 6.26 -8.25
C ALA A 32 -5.91 5.82 -6.78
N PRO A 33 -6.69 4.77 -6.43
CA PRO A 33 -7.51 3.95 -7.32
C PRO A 33 -8.79 4.66 -7.81
N ILE A 34 -9.39 4.12 -8.88
CA ILE A 34 -10.71 4.50 -9.39
C ILE A 34 -11.49 3.19 -9.59
N LEU A 35 -12.71 3.10 -9.05
CA LEU A 35 -13.61 2.00 -9.35
C LEU A 35 -14.58 2.43 -10.46
N GLN A 36 -14.59 1.69 -11.56
CA GLN A 36 -15.60 1.82 -12.60
C GLN A 36 -16.61 0.67 -12.49
N LEU A 37 -17.88 1.00 -12.33
CA LEU A 37 -18.97 0.03 -12.30
C LEU A 37 -19.39 -0.35 -13.72
N ALA A 38 -20.02 -1.51 -13.89
CA ALA A 38 -20.52 -1.98 -15.19
C ALA A 38 -21.48 -0.99 -15.89
N GLY A 39 -22.18 -0.15 -15.12
CA GLY A 39 -23.03 0.93 -15.65
C GLY A 39 -22.27 2.18 -16.13
N GLY A 40 -20.94 2.15 -16.16
CA GLY A 40 -20.09 3.25 -16.63
C GLY A 40 -19.77 4.31 -15.57
N ARG A 41 -20.51 4.35 -14.46
CA ARG A 41 -20.21 5.24 -13.32
C ARG A 41 -18.83 4.90 -12.74
N ALA A 42 -17.96 5.90 -12.63
CA ALA A 42 -16.65 5.79 -12.00
C ALA A 42 -16.57 6.71 -10.78
N PHE A 43 -15.84 6.29 -9.75
CA PHE A 43 -15.58 7.12 -8.57
C PHE A 43 -14.21 6.81 -7.94
N PRO A 44 -13.56 7.81 -7.32
CA PRO A 44 -12.26 7.68 -6.68
C PRO A 44 -12.37 7.32 -5.19
N GLU A 45 -11.31 7.59 -4.43
CA GLU A 45 -11.15 7.39 -2.98
C GLU A 45 -11.06 5.92 -2.55
N SER A 46 -9.87 5.51 -2.12
CA SER A 46 -9.58 4.10 -1.83
C SER A 46 -10.48 3.53 -0.73
N MET A 47 -10.75 4.29 0.33
CA MET A 47 -11.57 3.80 1.43
C MET A 47 -13.07 3.78 1.09
N ASP A 48 -13.55 4.73 0.30
CA ASP A 48 -14.93 4.73 -0.21
C ASP A 48 -15.15 3.53 -1.14
N ILE A 49 -14.17 3.20 -1.98
CA ILE A 49 -14.19 2.00 -2.83
C ILE A 49 -14.23 0.73 -1.96
N VAL A 50 -13.40 0.65 -0.92
CA VAL A 50 -13.37 -0.50 -0.01
C VAL A 50 -14.72 -0.68 0.67
N GLN A 51 -15.26 0.38 1.27
CA GLN A 51 -16.55 0.34 1.95
C GLN A 51 -17.69 -0.01 0.99
N TYR A 52 -17.71 0.61 -0.20
CA TYR A 52 -18.74 0.33 -1.19
C TYR A 52 -18.75 -1.14 -1.61
N VAL A 53 -17.59 -1.73 -1.88
CA VAL A 53 -17.48 -3.14 -2.26
C VAL A 53 -17.85 -4.06 -1.09
N ASP A 54 -17.42 -3.72 0.12
CA ASP A 54 -17.74 -4.49 1.33
C ASP A 54 -19.25 -4.52 1.62
N GLU A 55 -19.95 -3.43 1.34
CA GLU A 55 -21.39 -3.33 1.59
C GLU A 55 -22.25 -3.93 0.45
N HIS A 56 -21.78 -3.91 -0.80
CA HIS A 56 -22.64 -4.16 -1.97
C HIS A 56 -22.29 -5.43 -2.77
N TYR A 57 -21.12 -6.05 -2.58
CA TYR A 57 -20.67 -7.19 -3.39
C TYR A 57 -20.13 -8.32 -2.53
N GLY A 58 -20.22 -9.56 -3.02
CA GLY A 58 -19.57 -10.72 -2.38
C GLY A 58 -20.18 -11.15 -1.04
N GLY A 59 -21.47 -10.91 -0.81
CA GLY A 59 -22.17 -11.31 0.42
C GLY A 59 -22.12 -10.25 1.53
N PRO A 60 -22.38 -10.64 2.80
CA PRO A 60 -22.36 -9.72 3.94
C PRO A 60 -21.01 -8.99 4.09
N ALA A 61 -21.02 -7.83 4.72
CA ALA A 61 -19.80 -7.09 5.04
C ALA A 61 -18.88 -7.94 5.93
N VAL A 62 -17.57 -7.88 5.67
CA VAL A 62 -16.55 -8.67 6.38
C VAL A 62 -15.62 -7.82 7.24
N LEU A 63 -15.64 -6.49 7.06
CA LEU A 63 -14.78 -5.57 7.82
C LEU A 63 -15.55 -4.91 8.95
N ALA A 64 -15.03 -5.05 10.17
CA ALA A 64 -15.44 -4.21 11.29
C ALA A 64 -14.98 -2.75 11.08
N PRO A 65 -15.69 -1.76 11.68
CA PRO A 65 -15.24 -0.37 11.69
C PRO A 65 -13.81 -0.21 12.22
N ALA A 66 -13.12 0.83 11.76
CA ALA A 66 -11.81 1.18 12.29
C ALA A 66 -11.87 1.43 13.82
N ALA A 67 -10.90 0.91 14.56
CA ALA A 67 -10.87 1.03 16.02
C ALA A 67 -10.35 2.40 16.49
N HIS A 68 -9.78 3.20 15.58
CA HIS A 68 -9.24 4.53 15.85
C HIS A 68 -8.24 4.58 17.02
N ARG A 69 -7.39 3.54 17.12
CA ARG A 69 -6.39 3.38 18.17
C ARG A 69 -5.33 4.49 18.10
N PRO A 70 -5.22 5.40 19.10
CA PRO A 70 -4.30 6.53 19.04
C PRO A 70 -2.83 6.12 18.88
N GLU A 71 -2.42 5.02 19.52
CA GLU A 71 -1.06 4.49 19.43
C GLU A 71 -0.70 4.00 18.03
N LEU A 72 -1.66 3.40 17.31
CA LEU A 72 -1.45 2.97 15.93
C LEU A 72 -1.42 4.17 14.98
N GLN A 73 -2.31 5.14 15.17
CA GLN A 73 -2.32 6.39 14.39
C GLN A 73 -1.01 7.17 14.57
N GLN A 74 -0.51 7.24 15.80
CA GLN A 74 0.77 7.89 16.11
C GLN A 74 1.93 7.14 15.46
N TRP A 75 1.95 5.80 15.53
CA TRP A 75 2.96 4.99 14.85
C TRP A 75 2.94 5.21 13.34
N VAL A 76 1.77 5.24 12.69
CA VAL A 76 1.64 5.52 11.25
C VAL A 76 2.20 6.91 10.90
N LYS A 77 1.99 7.91 11.77
CA LYS A 77 2.52 9.25 11.58
C LYS A 77 4.05 9.29 11.70
N ASP A 78 4.60 8.67 12.74
CA ASP A 78 6.03 8.72 13.06
C ASP A 78 6.90 7.94 12.06
N THR A 79 6.33 6.91 11.44
CA THR A 79 7.03 6.08 10.44
C THR A 79 6.99 6.63 9.01
N ALA A 80 6.07 7.54 8.72
CA ALA A 80 5.69 7.88 7.35
C ALA A 80 6.87 8.34 6.48
N ASP A 81 7.74 9.19 7.02
CA ASP A 81 8.85 9.76 6.24
C ASP A 81 9.98 8.76 6.01
N VAL A 82 10.36 7.97 7.03
CA VAL A 82 11.36 6.91 6.89
C VAL A 82 10.91 5.89 5.84
N PHE A 83 9.65 5.47 5.90
CA PHE A 83 9.12 4.49 4.95
C PHE A 83 9.10 5.05 3.53
N ARG A 84 8.65 6.30 3.33
CA ARG A 84 8.66 6.96 2.03
C ARG A 84 10.06 7.03 1.42
N LEU A 85 11.06 7.38 2.23
CA LEU A 85 12.47 7.43 1.81
C LEU A 85 12.99 6.05 1.40
N LEU A 86 12.51 4.97 2.04
CA LEU A 86 12.87 3.60 1.67
C LEU A 86 12.18 3.13 0.38
N TYR A 87 10.86 3.22 0.29
CA TYR A 87 10.12 2.57 -0.80
C TYR A 87 10.07 3.41 -2.08
N HIS A 88 10.08 4.76 -2.05
CA HIS A 88 9.92 5.55 -3.28
C HIS A 88 11.05 5.35 -4.30
N PRO A 89 12.35 5.42 -3.92
CA PRO A 89 13.44 5.11 -4.83
C PRO A 89 13.35 3.68 -5.39
N ARG A 90 12.90 2.73 -4.57
CA ARG A 90 12.77 1.32 -4.94
C ARG A 90 11.57 1.07 -5.86
N PHE A 91 10.43 1.73 -5.64
CA PHE A 91 9.30 1.71 -6.55
C PHE A 91 9.69 2.24 -7.93
N HIS A 92 10.47 3.33 -7.95
CA HIS A 92 11.02 3.87 -9.18
C HIS A 92 11.97 2.91 -9.91
N ALA A 93 12.59 1.95 -9.23
CA ALA A 93 13.46 0.94 -9.84
C ALA A 93 12.72 -0.37 -10.19
N ALA A 94 11.65 -0.70 -9.48
CA ALA A 94 10.89 -1.93 -9.67
C ALA A 94 10.20 -2.03 -11.05
N PRO A 95 9.92 -3.26 -11.52
CA PRO A 95 9.29 -3.50 -12.82
C PRO A 95 7.75 -3.41 -12.76
N PHE A 96 7.22 -2.32 -12.19
CA PHE A 96 5.77 -2.12 -12.13
C PHE A 96 5.17 -1.74 -13.49
N ALA A 97 3.94 -2.19 -13.75
CA ALA A 97 3.26 -2.00 -15.03
C ALA A 97 3.05 -0.51 -15.36
N GLU A 98 2.73 0.31 -14.36
CA GLU A 98 2.61 1.76 -14.52
C GLU A 98 3.92 2.44 -14.95
N PHE A 99 5.07 1.78 -14.76
CA PHE A 99 6.42 2.24 -15.12
C PHE A 99 7.02 1.50 -16.33
N ALA A 100 6.19 0.83 -17.15
CA ALA A 100 6.63 0.15 -18.37
C ALA A 100 7.26 1.14 -19.38
N MET A 101 6.80 2.39 -19.39
CA MET A 101 7.36 3.46 -20.23
C MET A 101 8.36 4.29 -19.43
N ARG A 102 9.47 4.67 -20.08
CA ARG A 102 10.48 5.56 -19.48
C ARG A 102 9.88 6.87 -19.00
N GLU A 103 8.94 7.44 -19.75
CA GLU A 103 8.23 8.67 -19.38
C GLU A 103 7.48 8.55 -18.06
N SER A 104 6.76 7.43 -17.83
CA SER A 104 6.12 7.18 -16.53
C SER A 104 7.10 7.18 -15.37
N ARG A 105 8.27 6.56 -15.58
CA ARG A 105 9.30 6.41 -14.56
C ARG A 105 9.92 7.76 -14.20
N GLU A 106 10.23 8.58 -15.20
CA GLU A 106 10.72 9.95 -14.98
C GLU A 106 9.66 10.88 -14.38
N TYR A 107 8.41 10.79 -14.84
CA TYR A 107 7.29 11.55 -14.27
C TYR A 107 7.17 11.28 -12.76
N TYR A 108 7.25 10.00 -12.38
CA TYR A 108 7.24 9.59 -10.99
C TYR A 108 8.43 10.14 -10.19
N ARG A 109 9.65 9.97 -10.71
CA ARG A 109 10.89 10.45 -10.07
C ARG A 109 10.81 11.96 -9.81
N VAL A 110 10.54 12.76 -10.84
CA VAL A 110 10.47 14.22 -10.75
C VAL A 110 9.43 14.66 -9.72
N LYS A 111 8.26 14.00 -9.68
CA LYS A 111 7.22 14.32 -8.70
C LYS A 111 7.62 13.95 -7.28
N LYS A 112 8.24 12.79 -7.08
CA LYS A 112 8.57 12.26 -5.76
C LYS A 112 9.83 12.87 -5.17
N GLU A 113 10.85 13.16 -5.96
CA GLU A 113 12.05 13.85 -5.48
C GLU A 113 11.74 15.27 -4.97
N LYS A 114 10.73 15.95 -5.52
CA LYS A 114 10.22 17.21 -4.95
C LYS A 114 9.63 17.05 -3.55
N ALA A 115 9.10 15.88 -3.22
CA ALA A 115 8.44 15.61 -1.96
C ALA A 115 9.39 15.04 -0.89
N ILE A 116 10.34 14.18 -1.28
CA ILE A 116 11.21 13.44 -0.35
C ILE A 116 12.70 13.74 -0.50
N GLY A 117 13.09 14.62 -1.42
CA GLY A 117 14.48 14.85 -1.78
C GLY A 117 15.01 13.86 -2.84
N PRO A 118 16.26 14.02 -3.29
CA PRO A 118 16.86 13.19 -4.33
C PRO A 118 16.88 11.71 -3.96
N PHE A 119 16.52 10.83 -4.90
CA PHE A 119 16.49 9.39 -4.65
C PHE A 119 17.87 8.82 -4.32
N ASP A 120 18.92 9.30 -4.97
CA ASP A 120 20.29 8.84 -4.71
C ASP A 120 20.76 9.16 -3.28
N GLU A 121 20.33 10.30 -2.72
CA GLU A 121 20.61 10.63 -1.32
C GLU A 121 19.86 9.72 -0.34
N ALA A 122 18.59 9.41 -0.62
CA ALA A 122 17.81 8.47 0.17
C ALA A 122 18.41 7.05 0.10
N LEU A 123 18.83 6.61 -1.08
CA LEU A 123 19.50 5.32 -1.28
C LEU A 123 20.84 5.25 -0.54
N ALA A 124 21.65 6.32 -0.57
CA ALA A 124 22.90 6.40 0.17
C ALA A 124 22.71 6.28 1.70
N LYS A 125 21.56 6.70 2.21
CA LYS A 125 21.16 6.59 3.63
C LYS A 125 20.44 5.28 3.96
N THR A 126 20.35 4.31 3.03
CA THR A 126 19.65 3.04 3.24
C THR A 126 20.00 2.37 4.58
N PRO A 127 21.28 2.22 4.98
CA PRO A 127 21.60 1.54 6.25
C PRO A 127 20.98 2.21 7.48
N GLU A 128 20.99 3.55 7.53
CA GLU A 128 20.38 4.33 8.61
C GLU A 128 18.86 4.20 8.61
N LEU A 129 18.24 4.34 7.43
CA LEU A 129 16.79 4.26 7.27
C LEU A 129 16.25 2.86 7.57
N VAL A 130 16.98 1.81 7.19
CA VAL A 130 16.65 0.41 7.52
C VAL A 130 16.73 0.19 9.03
N ALA A 131 17.76 0.69 9.70
CA ALA A 131 17.86 0.57 11.16
C ALA A 131 16.68 1.25 11.88
N GLN A 132 16.27 2.44 11.43
CA GLN A 132 15.08 3.12 11.95
C GLN A 132 13.80 2.34 11.66
N ALA A 133 13.63 1.83 10.43
CA ALA A 133 12.48 1.04 10.06
C ALA A 133 12.38 -0.25 10.89
N ASN A 134 13.47 -0.97 11.11
CA ASN A 134 13.50 -2.16 11.95
C ASN A 134 13.05 -1.85 13.38
N ALA A 135 13.51 -0.73 13.97
CA ALA A 135 13.04 -0.29 15.28
C ALA A 135 11.52 -0.03 15.30
N PHE A 136 10.97 0.58 14.25
CA PHE A 136 9.53 0.80 14.13
C PHE A 136 8.74 -0.50 13.95
N LEU A 137 9.23 -1.46 13.17
CA LEU A 137 8.58 -2.76 12.99
C LEU A 137 8.52 -3.53 14.32
N GLN A 138 9.57 -3.47 15.13
CA GLN A 138 9.57 -4.04 16.49
C GLN A 138 8.54 -3.39 17.41
N GLN A 139 8.33 -2.08 17.29
CA GLN A 139 7.27 -1.37 18.04
C GLN A 139 5.86 -1.76 17.56
N LEU A 140 5.68 -2.01 16.26
CA LEU A 140 4.37 -2.36 15.69
C LEU A 140 3.92 -3.77 16.08
N ALA A 141 4.84 -4.74 16.10
CA ALA A 141 4.52 -6.14 16.36
C ALA A 141 3.64 -6.39 17.61
N PRO A 142 3.90 -5.79 18.78
CA PRO A 142 3.03 -5.95 19.95
C PRO A 142 1.70 -5.20 19.84
N LEU A 143 1.55 -4.23 18.93
CA LEU A 143 0.30 -3.48 18.73
C LEU A 143 -0.75 -4.29 17.98
N LEU A 144 -0.34 -5.23 17.11
CA LEU A 144 -1.28 -6.13 16.45
C LEU A 144 -1.97 -7.03 17.47
N HIS A 145 -3.27 -7.25 17.33
CA HIS A 145 -3.99 -8.24 18.11
C HIS A 145 -3.42 -9.64 17.86
N SER A 146 -3.36 -10.07 16.60
CA SER A 146 -2.89 -11.40 16.19
C SER A 146 -1.94 -11.34 14.98
N SER A 147 -1.45 -12.47 14.52
CA SER A 147 -0.77 -12.60 13.22
C SER A 147 -1.74 -12.61 12.03
N ARG A 148 -3.03 -12.30 12.24
CA ARG A 148 -4.06 -12.31 11.20
C ARG A 148 -4.94 -11.06 11.17
N SER A 149 -4.85 -10.23 12.20
CA SER A 149 -5.66 -9.03 12.34
C SER A 149 -5.00 -8.00 13.24
N VAL A 150 -5.16 -6.73 12.88
CA VAL A 150 -4.72 -5.57 13.68
C VAL A 150 -5.53 -5.47 14.98
N ASN A 151 -6.83 -5.73 14.89
CA ASN A 151 -7.79 -5.71 16.00
C ASN A 151 -8.35 -7.12 16.28
N GLU A 152 -9.27 -7.25 17.25
CA GLU A 152 -9.91 -8.55 17.56
C GLU A 152 -10.63 -9.17 16.35
N GLN A 153 -11.13 -8.34 15.45
CA GLN A 153 -11.77 -8.73 14.19
C GLN A 153 -11.04 -8.07 13.02
N LEU A 154 -11.13 -8.69 11.85
CA LEU A 154 -10.71 -8.07 10.59
C LEU A 154 -11.48 -6.76 10.39
N SER A 155 -10.77 -5.70 10.06
CA SER A 155 -11.31 -4.34 10.09
C SER A 155 -10.72 -3.46 9.00
N TYR A 156 -11.27 -2.26 8.83
CA TYR A 156 -10.68 -1.26 7.93
C TYR A 156 -9.25 -0.85 8.31
N ASP A 157 -8.84 -1.03 9.58
CA ASP A 157 -7.44 -0.81 10.00
C ASP A 157 -6.48 -1.80 9.34
N ASP A 158 -6.94 -3.03 9.04
CA ASP A 158 -6.15 -4.04 8.34
C ASP A 158 -5.88 -3.65 6.88
N ILE A 159 -6.88 -3.03 6.24
CA ILE A 159 -6.77 -2.51 4.87
C ILE A 159 -5.71 -1.39 4.80
N ASP A 160 -5.79 -0.43 5.73
CA ASP A 160 -4.83 0.69 5.79
C ASP A 160 -3.42 0.20 6.14
N LEU A 161 -3.28 -0.61 7.19
CA LEU A 161 -1.96 -1.03 7.66
C LEU A 161 -1.25 -1.92 6.65
N PHE A 162 -1.92 -2.94 6.10
CA PHE A 162 -1.31 -3.80 5.10
C PHE A 162 -0.90 -3.02 3.85
N GLY A 163 -1.72 -2.07 3.39
CA GLY A 163 -1.39 -1.21 2.25
C GLY A 163 -0.07 -0.44 2.44
N ARG A 164 0.22 -0.01 3.67
CA ARG A 164 1.48 0.67 4.03
C ARG A 164 2.65 -0.31 4.11
N LEU A 165 2.46 -1.44 4.77
CA LEU A 165 3.52 -2.43 5.02
C LEU A 165 3.94 -3.17 3.75
N ARG A 166 3.02 -3.44 2.83
CA ARG A 166 3.33 -4.13 1.57
C ARG A 166 4.45 -3.43 0.81
N GLY A 167 4.47 -2.09 0.78
CA GLY A 167 5.52 -1.33 0.10
C GLY A 167 6.93 -1.59 0.63
N LEU A 168 7.04 -1.91 1.92
CA LEU A 168 8.32 -2.20 2.59
C LEU A 168 8.86 -3.59 2.23
N THR A 169 8.03 -4.52 1.75
CA THR A 169 8.52 -5.85 1.30
C THR A 169 9.49 -5.78 0.12
N LEU A 170 9.59 -4.61 -0.53
CA LEU A 170 10.58 -4.32 -1.57
C LEU A 170 11.99 -3.99 -1.00
N VAL A 171 12.16 -3.88 0.32
CA VAL A 171 13.40 -3.50 1.00
C VAL A 171 14.04 -4.75 1.62
N ARG A 172 15.22 -5.17 1.13
CA ARG A 172 15.85 -6.47 1.48
C ARG A 172 16.25 -6.61 2.94
N ASP A 173 16.85 -5.59 3.53
CA ASP A 173 17.50 -5.68 4.84
C ASP A 173 16.55 -5.39 6.01
N LEU A 174 15.23 -5.39 5.76
CA LEU A 174 14.25 -5.25 6.83
C LEU A 174 14.14 -6.54 7.64
N GLU A 175 14.26 -6.40 8.95
CA GLU A 175 14.09 -7.47 9.91
C GLU A 175 12.63 -7.52 10.34
N TRP A 176 11.85 -8.36 9.67
CA TRP A 176 10.44 -8.54 10.00
C TRP A 176 10.27 -9.34 11.30
N PRO A 177 9.64 -8.77 12.35
CA PRO A 177 9.26 -9.54 13.52
C PRO A 177 8.35 -10.71 13.09
N PRO A 178 8.50 -11.93 13.64
CA PRO A 178 7.77 -13.11 13.16
C PRO A 178 6.25 -12.92 13.08
N LYS A 179 5.64 -12.34 14.12
CA LYS A 179 4.20 -12.04 14.16
C LYS A 179 3.77 -11.11 13.01
N LEU A 180 4.61 -10.15 12.67
CA LEU A 180 4.31 -9.18 11.62
C LEU A 180 4.55 -9.76 10.23
N ARG A 181 5.58 -10.60 10.06
CA ARG A 181 5.82 -11.33 8.81
C ARG A 181 4.63 -12.23 8.48
N GLU A 182 4.19 -13.02 9.45
CA GLU A 182 3.02 -13.91 9.32
C GLU A 182 1.75 -13.12 8.98
N TYR A 183 1.54 -11.96 9.62
CA TYR A 183 0.43 -11.07 9.29
C TYR A 183 0.44 -10.59 7.83
N ILE A 184 1.59 -10.16 7.33
CA ILE A 184 1.67 -9.66 5.95
C ILE A 184 1.53 -10.81 4.95
N ASP A 185 2.05 -11.99 5.24
CA ASP A 185 1.89 -13.17 4.39
C ASP A 185 0.42 -13.61 4.34
N TYR A 186 -0.25 -13.68 5.50
CA TYR A 186 -1.67 -13.97 5.61
C TYR A 186 -2.52 -12.97 4.84
N MET A 187 -2.30 -11.67 5.04
CA MET A 187 -3.06 -10.63 4.34
C MET A 187 -2.80 -10.66 2.84
N ALA A 188 -1.59 -10.97 2.37
CA ALA A 188 -1.32 -11.12 0.94
C ALA A 188 -2.11 -12.25 0.30
N GLU A 189 -2.18 -13.40 0.97
CA GLU A 189 -2.95 -14.57 0.54
C GLU A 189 -4.46 -14.27 0.51
N GLU A 190 -5.02 -13.85 1.64
CA GLU A 190 -6.47 -13.62 1.78
C GLU A 190 -6.99 -12.49 0.89
N THR A 191 -6.16 -11.49 0.63
CA THR A 191 -6.56 -10.33 -0.18
C THR A 191 -6.27 -10.48 -1.66
N ASP A 192 -5.64 -11.59 -2.07
CA ASP A 192 -5.12 -11.83 -3.42
C ASP A 192 -4.24 -10.67 -3.92
N VAL A 193 -3.33 -10.21 -3.06
CA VAL A 193 -2.39 -9.12 -3.35
C VAL A 193 -0.96 -9.62 -3.11
N PRO A 194 -0.18 -9.90 -4.17
CA PRO A 194 1.15 -10.46 -4.02
C PRO A 194 2.09 -9.46 -3.35
N LEU A 195 3.03 -9.97 -2.55
CA LEU A 195 4.09 -9.18 -1.97
C LEU A 195 5.18 -8.83 -3.00
N LEU A 196 6.12 -7.97 -2.58
CA LEU A 196 7.15 -7.41 -3.46
C LEU A 196 8.54 -7.99 -3.20
N ASP A 197 8.66 -9.02 -2.34
CA ASP A 197 9.94 -9.60 -1.93
C ASP A 197 10.76 -10.08 -3.14
N ASN A 198 10.11 -10.62 -4.17
CA ASN A 198 10.76 -11.08 -5.41
C ASN A 198 11.27 -9.94 -6.31
N MET A 199 10.84 -8.71 -6.07
CA MET A 199 11.29 -7.51 -6.77
C MET A 199 12.29 -6.70 -5.93
N ALA A 200 12.63 -7.16 -4.73
CA ALA A 200 13.47 -6.40 -3.82
C ALA A 200 14.83 -6.10 -4.47
N VAL A 201 15.16 -4.82 -4.54
CA VAL A 201 16.37 -4.28 -5.19
C VAL A 201 17.21 -3.51 -4.18
N TYR A 202 18.52 -3.50 -4.43
CA TYR A 202 19.58 -2.99 -3.56
C TYR A 202 19.66 -3.83 -2.28
#